data_AF-A0A7C7DWT4-F1
#
_entry.id   AF-A0A7C7DWT4-F1
#
_cell.length_a   1.000
_cell.length_b   1.000
_cell.length_c   1.000
_cell.angle_alpha   90.00
_cell.angle_beta   90.00
_cell.angle_gamma   90.00
#
_symmetry.space_group_name_H-M   'P 1'
#
loop_
_entity.id
_entity.type
_entity.pdbx_description
1 polymer ?
#
loop_
_entity_poly.entity_id
_entity_poly.type
_entity_poly.pdbx_seq_one_letter_code
_entity_poly.pdbx_strand_id
1 'polypeptide(L)'
;ISDDLLKWSDADLATGAELIALYKEIRPIVQLGDQYRLLPAQGQHFTAVQYVSKDKAEGVLFVFRVHLPEPARIPPIYLRGLDPEVRYVIDGFDEVRTGAAWMNVGLCFKLGNGDSTVRRIRAVR
;
A
#
# COMPACT_ATOMS: atom_id res chain seq x y z
N ILE A 1 5.46 -18.26 3.90
CA ILE A 1 4.22 -18.82 4.47
C ILE A 1 4.64 -19.76 5.58
N SER A 2 4.03 -19.65 6.76
CA SER A 2 4.23 -20.57 7.89
C SER A 2 2.87 -21.17 8.23
N ASP A 3 2.38 -22.06 7.37
CA ASP A 3 1.11 -22.78 7.51
C ASP A 3 1.20 -24.14 6.79
N ASP A 4 0.26 -25.04 7.06
CA ASP A 4 0.17 -26.37 6.44
C ASP A 4 -0.54 -26.29 5.08
N LEU A 5 0.24 -26.16 4.01
CA LEU A 5 -0.26 -26.04 2.64
C LEU A 5 -1.13 -27.23 2.20
N LEU A 6 -1.00 -28.41 2.85
CA LEU A 6 -1.82 -29.58 2.53
C LEU A 6 -3.28 -29.40 2.98
N LYS A 7 -3.57 -28.41 3.83
CA LYS A 7 -4.92 -28.10 4.33
C LYS A 7 -5.59 -26.95 3.59
N TRP A 8 -4.89 -26.32 2.66
CA TRP A 8 -5.41 -25.18 1.92
C TRP A 8 -6.47 -25.63 0.91
N SER A 9 -7.53 -24.86 0.76
CA SER A 9 -8.47 -25.05 -0.34
C SER A 9 -7.86 -24.61 -1.67
N ASP A 10 -8.44 -25.02 -2.79
CA ASP A 10 -8.02 -24.56 -4.12
C ASP A 10 -8.10 -23.01 -4.24
N ALA A 11 -9.08 -22.40 -3.55
CA ALA A 11 -9.23 -20.95 -3.50
C ALA A 11 -8.09 -20.27 -2.71
N ASP A 12 -7.67 -20.87 -1.59
CA ASP A 12 -6.53 -20.38 -0.81
C ASP A 12 -5.23 -20.51 -1.59
N LEU A 13 -5.04 -21.64 -2.30
CA LEU A 13 -3.88 -21.86 -3.16
C LEU A 13 -3.82 -20.85 -4.31
N ALA A 14 -4.94 -20.58 -4.97
CA ALA A 14 -5.04 -19.57 -6.02
C ALA A 14 -4.69 -18.17 -5.48
N THR A 15 -5.31 -17.79 -4.36
CA THR A 15 -5.02 -16.52 -3.68
C THR A 15 -3.55 -16.41 -3.28
N GLY A 16 -2.97 -17.48 -2.73
CA GLY A 16 -1.57 -17.54 -2.38
C GLY A 16 -0.64 -17.36 -3.58
N ALA A 17 -0.95 -17.99 -4.72
CA ALA A 17 -0.18 -17.83 -5.95
C ALA A 17 -0.21 -16.38 -6.46
N GLU A 18 -1.38 -15.74 -6.44
CA GLU A 18 -1.55 -14.33 -6.82
C GLU A 18 -0.73 -13.40 -5.91
N LEU A 19 -0.82 -13.59 -4.59
CA LEU A 19 -0.05 -12.80 -3.62
C LEU A 19 1.46 -13.00 -3.76
N ILE A 20 1.91 -14.22 -4.05
CA ILE A 20 3.33 -14.51 -4.33
C ILE A 20 3.78 -13.80 -5.61
N ALA A 21 2.98 -13.82 -6.66
CA ALA A 21 3.27 -13.14 -7.92
C ALA A 21 3.37 -11.62 -7.71
N LEU A 22 2.37 -11.01 -7.06
CA LEU A 22 2.38 -9.61 -6.69
C LEU A 22 3.63 -9.26 -5.86
N TYR A 23 3.95 -10.07 -4.84
CA TYR A 23 5.12 -9.81 -4.01
C TYR A 23 6.42 -9.87 -4.82
N LYS A 24 6.56 -10.81 -5.77
CA LYS A 24 7.74 -10.88 -6.64
C LYS A 24 7.91 -9.61 -7.48
N GLU A 25 6.83 -9.02 -7.97
CA GLU A 25 6.86 -7.75 -8.71
C GLU A 25 7.36 -6.61 -7.83
N ILE A 26 6.83 -6.48 -6.60
CA ILE A 26 7.14 -5.35 -5.72
C ILE A 26 8.36 -5.55 -4.82
N ARG A 27 8.93 -6.77 -4.78
CA ARG A 27 10.01 -7.17 -3.88
C ARG A 27 11.21 -6.20 -3.88
N PRO A 28 11.72 -5.75 -5.04
CA PRO A 28 12.87 -4.84 -5.04
C PRO A 28 12.58 -3.54 -4.29
N ILE A 29 11.37 -2.98 -4.44
CA ILE A 29 10.94 -1.75 -3.78
C ILE A 29 10.79 -1.99 -2.27
N VAL A 30 10.13 -3.08 -1.87
CA VAL A 30 9.88 -3.39 -0.45
C VAL A 30 11.19 -3.70 0.30
N GLN A 31 12.12 -4.42 -0.32
CA GLN A 31 13.35 -4.86 0.33
C GLN A 31 14.48 -3.81 0.30
N LEU A 32 14.56 -3.00 -0.75
CA LEU A 32 15.70 -2.12 -1.00
C LEU A 32 15.33 -0.63 -1.05
N GLY A 33 14.04 -0.30 -1.11
CA GLY A 33 13.55 1.08 -1.15
C GLY A 33 13.60 1.79 0.20
N ASP A 34 13.24 3.07 0.19
CA ASP A 34 13.09 3.88 1.39
C ASP A 34 11.71 3.64 2.02
N GLN A 35 11.69 3.26 3.30
CA GLN A 35 10.46 3.00 4.05
C GLN A 35 9.97 4.26 4.78
N TYR A 36 8.68 4.55 4.65
CA TYR A 36 7.97 5.61 5.34
C TYR A 36 6.79 5.03 6.12
N ARG A 37 6.80 5.18 7.44
CA ARG A 37 5.63 4.86 8.28
C ARG A 37 4.70 6.07 8.25
N LEU A 38 3.53 5.92 7.63
CA LEU A 38 2.58 7.02 7.42
C LEU A 38 1.56 7.11 8.55
N LEU A 39 1.19 5.97 9.14
CA LEU A 39 0.36 5.88 10.35
C LEU A 39 1.03 4.96 11.38
N PRO A 40 0.74 5.13 12.70
CA PRO A 40 1.34 4.30 13.73
C PRO A 40 0.92 2.82 13.60
N ALA A 41 1.73 1.91 14.12
CA ALA A 41 1.43 0.47 14.08
C ALA A 41 0.82 -0.06 15.39
N GLN A 42 1.26 0.43 16.55
CA GLN A 42 0.84 -0.10 17.85
C GLN A 42 -0.34 0.68 18.45
N GLY A 43 -1.33 -0.03 18.97
CA GLY A 43 -2.47 0.54 19.70
C GLY A 43 -3.43 1.36 18.83
N GLN A 44 -3.35 1.23 17.49
CA GLN A 44 -4.17 1.98 16.55
C GLN A 44 -5.05 1.06 15.70
N HIS A 45 -6.20 1.59 15.28
CA HIS A 45 -7.17 0.88 14.43
C HIS A 45 -6.75 0.80 12.96
N PHE A 46 -5.86 1.70 12.53
CA PHE A 46 -5.38 1.82 11.16
C PHE A 46 -3.86 1.93 11.15
N THR A 47 -3.22 1.31 10.16
CA THR A 47 -1.79 1.50 9.91
C THR A 47 -1.51 1.58 8.42
N ALA A 48 -0.49 2.34 8.06
CA ALA A 48 -0.09 2.56 6.68
C ALA A 48 1.42 2.70 6.59
N VAL A 49 2.01 1.96 5.66
CA VAL A 49 3.45 1.99 5.37
C VAL A 49 3.64 2.10 3.87
N GLN A 50 4.56 2.97 3.48
CA GLN A 50 4.94 3.20 2.10
C GLN A 50 6.40 2.84 1.91
N TYR A 51 6.72 2.31 0.73
CA TYR A 51 8.08 2.13 0.24
C TYR A 51 8.23 2.90 -1.08
N VAL A 52 9.38 3.51 -1.30
CA VAL A 52 9.70 4.23 -2.54
C VAL A 52 11.04 3.74 -3.07
N SER A 53 11.15 3.51 -4.38
CA SER A 53 12.40 3.14 -5.03
C SER A 53 13.44 4.26 -4.88
N LYS A 54 14.73 3.92 -4.95
CA LYS A 54 15.82 4.89 -4.74
C LYS A 54 15.86 6.02 -5.76
N ASP A 55 15.42 5.74 -6.98
CA ASP A 55 15.26 6.71 -8.07
C ASP A 55 13.92 7.45 -8.03
N LYS A 56 13.07 7.13 -7.04
CA LYS A 56 11.72 7.67 -6.84
C LYS A 56 10.74 7.40 -7.97
N ALA A 57 11.07 6.53 -8.93
CA ALA A 57 10.19 6.23 -10.07
C ALA A 57 8.99 5.34 -9.68
N GLU A 58 9.13 4.52 -8.65
CA GLU A 58 8.11 3.57 -8.22
C GLU A 58 7.93 3.60 -6.71
N GLY A 59 6.75 3.20 -6.24
CA GLY A 59 6.48 3.04 -4.83
C GLY A 59 5.33 2.06 -4.58
N VAL A 60 5.22 1.62 -3.33
CA VAL A 60 4.14 0.75 -2.89
C VAL A 60 3.63 1.22 -1.53
N LEU A 61 2.32 1.42 -1.45
CA LEU A 61 1.61 1.75 -0.21
C LEU A 61 0.82 0.52 0.26
N PHE A 62 0.99 0.17 1.52
CA PHE A 62 0.16 -0.77 2.25
C PHE A 62 -0.72 -0.02 3.23
N VAL A 63 -2.01 -0.34 3.27
CA VAL A 63 -2.98 0.22 4.23
C VAL A 63 -3.72 -0.92 4.90
N PHE A 64 -3.84 -0.88 6.22
CA PHE A 64 -4.47 -1.93 7.01
C PHE A 64 -5.49 -1.31 7.96
N ARG A 65 -6.63 -1.99 8.10
CA ARG A 65 -7.61 -1.77 9.17
C ARG A 65 -7.63 -3.01 10.05
N VAL A 66 -7.20 -2.88 11.31
CA VAL A 66 -7.09 -4.01 12.23
C VAL A 66 -8.46 -4.37 12.80
N HIS A 67 -8.97 -3.54 13.71
CA HIS A 67 -10.30 -3.75 14.29
C HIS A 67 -10.87 -2.43 14.81
N LEU A 68 -12.00 -2.00 14.24
CA LEU A 68 -12.79 -0.86 14.73
C LEU A 68 -14.25 -1.09 14.31
N PRO A 69 -15.24 -1.09 15.22
CA PRO A 69 -16.65 -1.17 14.85
C PRO A 69 -17.09 -0.03 13.92
N GLU A 70 -18.10 -0.27 13.08
CA GLU A 70 -18.65 0.77 12.21
C GLU A 70 -19.41 1.84 13.00
N PRO A 71 -19.42 3.11 12.54
CA PRO A 71 -18.76 3.62 11.34
C PRO A 71 -17.25 3.85 11.55
N ALA A 72 -16.42 3.27 10.68
CA ALA A 72 -14.98 3.49 10.69
C ALA A 72 -14.57 4.50 9.61
N ARG A 73 -13.82 5.54 10.02
CA ARG A 73 -13.21 6.51 9.09
C ARG A 73 -11.70 6.41 9.17
N ILE A 74 -11.09 5.90 8.10
CA ILE A 74 -9.63 5.91 7.94
C ILE A 74 -9.19 7.38 7.81
N PRO A 75 -8.20 7.84 8.59
CA PRO A 75 -7.66 9.18 8.40
C PRO A 75 -7.02 9.31 7.00
N PRO A 76 -7.03 10.50 6.39
CA PRO A 76 -6.35 10.71 5.13
C PRO A 76 -4.88 10.31 5.21
N ILE A 77 -4.39 9.56 4.22
CA ILE A 77 -3.01 9.08 4.15
C ILE A 77 -2.22 10.00 3.23
N TYR A 78 -1.24 10.70 3.79
CA TYR A 78 -0.35 11.57 3.03
C TYR A 78 0.91 10.81 2.64
N LEU A 79 1.19 10.71 1.34
CA LEU A 79 2.41 10.06 0.88
C LEU A 79 3.66 10.84 1.31
N ARG A 80 4.81 10.16 1.25
CA ARG A 80 6.14 10.71 1.51
C ARG A 80 7.16 10.16 0.51
N GLY A 81 8.30 10.84 0.39
CA GLY A 81 9.46 10.36 -0.36
C GLY A 81 9.41 10.47 -1.89
N LEU A 82 8.26 10.85 -2.47
CA LEU A 82 8.13 11.06 -3.91
C LEU A 82 8.92 12.29 -4.38
N ASP A 83 9.34 12.28 -5.65
CA ASP A 83 9.86 13.50 -6.28
C ASP A 83 8.71 14.52 -6.44
N PRO A 84 8.85 15.75 -5.92
CA PRO A 84 7.76 16.73 -5.91
C PRO A 84 7.29 17.16 -7.30
N GLU A 85 8.17 17.15 -8.31
CA GLU A 85 7.89 17.67 -9.65
C GLU A 85 7.43 16.58 -10.62
N VAL A 86 7.77 15.32 -10.34
CA VAL A 86 7.34 14.16 -11.14
C VAL A 86 5.86 13.88 -10.92
N ARG A 87 5.16 13.45 -11.97
CA ARG A 87 3.77 13.01 -11.89
C ARG A 87 3.67 11.51 -11.65
N TYR A 88 2.69 11.10 -10.86
CA TYR A 88 2.45 9.71 -10.50
C TYR A 88 0.99 9.32 -10.65
N VAL A 89 0.79 8.06 -11.02
CA VAL A 89 -0.48 7.33 -10.89
C VAL A 89 -0.42 6.39 -9.69
N ILE A 90 -1.58 6.14 -9.09
CA ILE A 90 -1.73 5.22 -7.94
C ILE A 90 -2.84 4.24 -8.29
N ASP A 91 -2.58 2.94 -8.16
CA ASP A 91 -3.60 1.91 -8.45
C ASP A 91 -4.92 2.21 -7.70
N GLY A 92 -6.06 2.18 -8.37
CA GLY A 92 -7.37 2.47 -7.74
C GLY A 92 -7.68 3.96 -7.50
N PHE A 93 -6.85 4.88 -8.01
CA PHE A 93 -7.14 6.30 -8.10
C PHE A 93 -6.99 6.74 -9.57
N ASP A 94 -7.99 7.45 -10.09
CA ASP A 94 -8.04 7.80 -11.52
C ASP A 94 -7.15 9.01 -11.86
N GLU A 95 -6.67 9.73 -10.86
CA GLU A 95 -5.92 10.97 -11.07
C GLU A 95 -4.42 10.75 -11.32
N VAL A 96 -3.88 11.60 -12.21
CA VAL A 96 -2.43 11.81 -12.34
C VAL A 96 -2.10 13.09 -11.60
N ARG A 97 -1.21 13.03 -10.60
CA ARG A 97 -0.81 14.21 -9.81
C ARG A 97 0.69 14.25 -9.62
N THR A 98 1.23 15.44 -9.37
CA THR A 98 2.64 15.58 -8.98
C THR A 98 2.89 14.90 -7.64
N GLY A 99 4.14 14.51 -7.36
CA GLY A 99 4.51 13.97 -6.05
C GLY A 99 4.18 14.96 -4.94
N ALA A 100 4.40 16.25 -5.15
CA ALA A 100 4.02 17.29 -4.19
C ALA A 100 2.51 17.27 -3.89
N ALA A 101 1.66 17.11 -4.90
CA ALA A 101 0.22 17.02 -4.70
C ALA A 101 -0.17 15.75 -3.92
N TRP A 102 0.35 14.58 -4.27
CA TRP A 102 0.04 13.34 -3.53
C TRP A 102 0.52 13.37 -2.07
N MET A 103 1.61 14.09 -1.78
CA MET A 103 2.12 14.28 -0.42
C MET A 103 1.33 15.29 0.43
N ASN A 104 0.42 16.07 -0.18
CA ASN A 104 -0.34 17.14 0.50
C ASN A 104 -1.87 17.03 0.41
N VAL A 105 -2.42 16.31 -0.59
CA VAL A 105 -3.87 16.16 -0.77
C VAL A 105 -4.46 15.11 0.19
N GLY A 106 -3.70 14.06 0.50
CA GLY A 106 -4.15 12.94 1.31
C GLY A 106 -5.05 11.97 0.51
N LEU A 107 -4.83 10.67 0.71
CA LEU A 107 -5.59 9.60 0.08
C LEU A 107 -6.65 9.07 1.05
N CYS A 108 -7.88 8.93 0.56
CA CYS A 108 -8.98 8.36 1.32
C CYS A 108 -9.22 6.90 0.92
N PHE A 109 -9.33 6.02 1.91
CA PHE A 109 -9.56 4.59 1.71
C PHE A 109 -10.87 4.15 2.37
N LYS A 110 -11.49 3.13 1.79
CA LYS A 110 -12.59 2.37 2.39
C LYS A 110 -12.14 0.92 2.50
N LEU A 111 -11.96 0.44 3.72
CA LEU A 111 -11.58 -0.94 4.03
C LEU A 111 -12.60 -1.48 5.04
N GLY A 112 -13.06 -2.72 4.86
CA GLY A 112 -13.87 -3.43 5.85
C GLY A 112 -13.06 -3.80 7.09
N ASN A 113 -13.73 -4.31 8.11
CA ASN A 113 -13.07 -4.66 9.37
C ASN A 113 -12.12 -5.84 9.17
N GLY A 114 -10.83 -5.66 9.48
CA GLY A 114 -9.78 -6.65 9.22
C GLY A 114 -9.19 -6.60 7.81
N ASP A 115 -9.69 -5.72 6.93
CA ASP A 115 -9.21 -5.64 5.55
C ASP A 115 -7.88 -4.88 5.43
N SER A 116 -7.19 -5.18 4.34
CA SER A 116 -5.99 -4.48 3.92
C SER A 116 -5.94 -4.28 2.42
N THR A 117 -5.04 -3.42 1.96
CA THR A 117 -4.87 -3.18 0.54
C THR A 117 -3.45 -2.74 0.18
N VAL A 118 -3.04 -3.08 -1.04
CA VAL A 118 -1.74 -2.71 -1.61
C VAL A 118 -1.99 -1.81 -2.82
N ARG A 119 -1.23 -0.72 -2.93
CA ARG A 119 -1.36 0.27 -4.00
C ARG A 119 0.00 0.52 -4.61
N ARG A 120 0.18 0.22 -5.90
CA ARG A 120 1.40 0.60 -6.61
C ARG A 120 1.31 2.07 -7.01
N ILE A 121 2.44 2.74 -6.91
CA ILE A 121 2.67 4.13 -7.27
C ILE A 121 3.70 4.10 -8.40
N ARG A 122 3.41 4.74 -9.54
CA ARG A 122 4.31 4.75 -10.69
C ARG A 122 4.43 6.15 -11.26
N ALA A 123 5.66 6.59 -11.48
CA ALA A 123 5.92 7.82 -12.23
C ALA A 123 5.38 7.68 -13.65
N VAL A 124 4.74 8.74 -14.15
CA VAL A 124 4.36 8.85 -15.56
C VAL A 124 5.34 9.78 -16.26
N ARG A 125 5.73 9.40 -17.48
CA ARG A 125 6.51 10.26 -18.38
C ARG A 125 5.59 11.16 -19.17
#